data_AF-A0AAV6B237-F1
#
_entry.id   AF-A0AAV6B237-F1
#
_cell.length_a   1.000
_cell.length_b   1.000
_cell.length_c   1.000
_cell.angle_alpha   90.00
_cell.angle_beta   90.00
_cell.angle_gamma   90.00
#
_symmetry.space_group_name_H-M   'P 1'
#
loop_
_entity.id
_entity.type
_entity.pdbx_description
1 polymer ?
#
loop_
_entity_poly.entity_id
_entity_poly.type
_entity_poly.pdbx_seq_one_letter_code
_entity_poly.pdbx_strand_id
1 'polypeptide(L)'
;MAKSPSKKAKALMLGVGLDNDGHKRVTTGPNFALVGGSKDTHEQMTEKAIKINESLERKGKSLESISHEEFDDIAQSVGLRRHEPPKQN
;
A
#
# COMPACT_ATOMS: atom_id res chain seq x y z
N MET A 1 31.87 18.69 10.17
CA MET A 1 31.36 17.46 9.51
C MET A 1 30.11 17.84 8.72
N ALA A 2 30.18 17.87 7.39
CA ALA A 2 29.02 18.14 6.54
C ALA A 2 28.16 16.86 6.47
N LYS A 3 26.91 16.93 6.95
CA LYS A 3 25.96 15.82 6.88
C LYS A 3 25.50 15.69 5.43
N SER A 4 25.90 14.63 4.74
CA SER A 4 25.45 14.35 3.37
C SER A 4 23.92 14.32 3.31
N PRO A 5 23.27 14.88 2.27
CA PRO A 5 21.83 14.79 2.14
C PRO A 5 21.47 13.32 1.96
N SER A 6 20.80 12.74 2.95
CA SER A 6 20.27 11.39 2.87
C SER A 6 19.32 11.34 1.68
N LYS A 7 19.62 10.52 0.66
CA LYS A 7 18.68 10.20 -0.41
C LYS A 7 17.35 9.83 0.25
N LYS A 8 16.28 10.59 -0.01
CA LYS A 8 14.95 10.26 0.50
C LYS A 8 14.65 8.81 0.11
N ALA A 9 14.39 7.96 1.09
CA ALA A 9 14.06 6.57 0.84
C ALA A 9 12.75 6.53 0.06
N LYS A 10 12.75 5.93 -1.14
CA LYS A 10 11.52 5.73 -1.90
C LYS A 10 10.69 4.68 -1.17
N ALA A 11 9.45 5.01 -0.84
CA ALA A 11 8.49 4.07 -0.29
C ALA A 11 7.61 3.50 -1.41
N LEU A 12 7.28 2.22 -1.33
CA LEU A 12 6.41 1.53 -2.28
C LEU A 12 5.42 0.64 -1.53
N MET A 13 4.13 0.78 -1.81
CA MET A 13 3.08 -0.10 -1.29
C MET A 13 2.91 -1.31 -2.23
N LEU A 14 3.07 -2.52 -1.69
CA LEU A 14 2.90 -3.75 -2.47
C LEU A 14 1.61 -4.46 -2.08
N GLY A 15 0.78 -4.79 -3.07
CA GLY A 15 -0.40 -5.64 -2.91
C GLY A 15 -0.22 -6.95 -3.67
N VAL A 16 -0.42 -8.08 -2.98
CA VAL A 16 -0.31 -9.40 -3.56
C VAL A 16 -1.63 -10.14 -3.37
N GLY A 17 -2.31 -10.45 -4.47
CA GLY A 17 -3.49 -11.30 -4.45
C GLY A 17 -3.07 -12.75 -4.36
N LEU A 18 -3.49 -13.44 -3.29
CA LEU A 18 -3.15 -14.84 -3.02
C LEU A 18 -4.15 -15.84 -3.63
N ASP A 19 -5.27 -15.33 -4.12
CA ASP A 19 -6.28 -16.08 -4.87
C ASP A 19 -5.99 -16.05 -6.37
N ASN A 20 -6.49 -17.06 -7.10
CA ASN A 20 -6.19 -17.24 -8.52
C ASN A 20 -7.43 -17.76 -9.27
N ASP A 21 -7.72 -17.15 -10.42
CA ASP A 21 -8.79 -17.54 -11.35
C ASP A 21 -8.25 -17.96 -12.74
N GLY A 22 -6.93 -18.16 -12.86
CA GLY A 22 -6.26 -18.50 -14.12
C GLY A 22 -5.75 -17.29 -14.90
N HIS A 23 -5.98 -16.06 -14.43
CA HIS A 23 -5.50 -14.85 -15.09
C HIS A 23 -4.41 -14.14 -14.29
N LYS A 24 -3.35 -13.72 -14.98
CA LYS A 24 -2.31 -12.87 -14.42
C LYS A 24 -2.74 -11.41 -14.52
N ARG A 25 -2.88 -10.74 -13.37
CA ARG A 25 -3.19 -9.31 -13.27
C ARG A 25 -2.04 -8.56 -12.64
N VAL A 26 -1.70 -7.41 -13.21
CA VAL A 26 -0.64 -6.52 -12.72
C VAL A 26 -1.10 -5.08 -12.91
N THR A 27 -1.08 -4.30 -11.83
CA THR A 27 -1.41 -2.87 -11.85
C THR A 27 -0.34 -2.12 -11.07
N THR A 28 0.26 -1.10 -11.68
CA THR A 28 1.34 -0.31 -11.07
C THR A 28 0.99 1.17 -11.05
N GLY A 29 1.37 1.86 -9.96
CA GLY A 29 1.26 3.30 -9.82
C GLY A 29 2.57 3.94 -9.34
N PRO A 30 2.60 5.26 -9.11
CA PRO A 30 3.81 5.98 -8.73
C PRO A 30 4.47 5.49 -7.43
N ASN A 31 3.65 4.98 -6.50
CA ASN A 31 4.03 4.56 -5.16
C ASN A 31 3.37 3.22 -4.76
N PHE A 32 2.82 2.45 -5.72
CA PHE A 32 2.30 1.12 -5.44
C PHE A 32 2.47 0.14 -6.60
N ALA A 33 2.47 -1.16 -6.30
CA ALA A 33 2.35 -2.23 -7.28
C ALA A 33 1.45 -3.34 -6.74
N LEU A 34 0.47 -3.74 -7.54
CA LEU A 34 -0.50 -4.80 -7.27
C LEU A 34 -0.28 -5.95 -8.23
N VAL A 35 -0.13 -7.16 -7.71
CA VAL A 35 0.19 -8.35 -8.50
C VAL A 35 -0.71 -9.51 -8.07
N GLY A 36 -1.33 -10.18 -9.04
CA GLY A 36 -2.16 -11.35 -8.80
C GLY A 36 -3.57 -11.01 -8.27
N GLY A 37 -4.26 -12.04 -7.80
CA GLY A 37 -5.66 -12.00 -7.39
C GLY A 37 -6.62 -12.40 -8.52
N SER A 38 -7.75 -13.00 -8.15
CA SER A 38 -8.91 -13.11 -9.05
C SER A 38 -9.41 -11.73 -9.43
N LYS A 39 -10.32 -11.65 -10.41
CA LYS A 39 -10.90 -10.36 -10.85
C LYS A 39 -11.38 -9.52 -9.66
N ASP A 40 -12.23 -10.10 -8.80
CA ASP A 40 -12.86 -9.37 -7.71
C ASP A 40 -11.84 -8.92 -6.65
N THR A 41 -10.86 -9.78 -6.31
CA THR A 41 -9.80 -9.42 -5.36
C THR A 41 -8.86 -8.37 -5.93
N HIS A 42 -8.50 -8.47 -7.20
CA HIS A 42 -7.63 -7.49 -7.85
C HIS A 42 -8.29 -6.12 -7.97
N GLU A 43 -9.58 -6.08 -8.32
CA GLU A 43 -10.37 -4.85 -8.36
C GLU A 43 -10.46 -4.21 -6.97
N GLN A 44 -10.73 -5.00 -5.92
CA GLN A 44 -10.72 -4.51 -4.54
C GLN A 44 -9.35 -3.95 -4.14
N MET A 45 -8.24 -4.65 -4.42
CA MET A 45 -6.89 -4.13 -4.14
C MET A 45 -6.64 -2.79 -4.86
N THR A 46 -7.08 -2.68 -6.12
CA THR A 46 -6.91 -1.47 -6.94
C THR A 46 -7.68 -0.30 -6.36
N GLU A 47 -8.94 -0.51 -5.97
CA GLU A 47 -9.78 0.51 -5.33
C GLU A 47 -9.13 1.03 -4.04
N LYS A 48 -8.61 0.13 -3.19
CA LYS A 48 -7.95 0.51 -1.93
C LYS A 48 -6.67 1.29 -2.18
N ALA A 49 -5.85 0.88 -3.14
CA ALA A 49 -4.62 1.59 -3.49
C ALA A 49 -4.88 3.02 -3.97
N ILE A 50 -5.91 3.21 -4.81
CA ILE A 50 -6.33 4.54 -5.27
C ILE A 50 -6.79 5.39 -4.07
N LYS A 51 -7.65 4.87 -3.21
CA LYS A 51 -8.15 5.61 -2.03
C LYS A 51 -7.05 6.01 -1.04
N ILE A 52 -6.03 5.17 -0.87
CA ILE A 52 -4.85 5.51 -0.05
C ILE A 52 -4.11 6.68 -0.67
N ASN A 53 -3.87 6.66 -1.99
CA ASN A 53 -3.22 7.75 -2.69
C ASN A 53 -4.01 9.05 -2.63
N GLU A 54 -5.32 9.01 -2.87
CA GLU A 54 -6.17 10.19 -2.71
C GLU A 54 -6.13 10.74 -1.28
N SER A 55 -6.06 9.86 -0.26
CA SER A 55 -5.92 10.28 1.14
C SER A 55 -4.59 10.98 1.42
N LEU A 56 -3.50 10.48 0.81
CA LEU A 56 -2.18 11.10 0.87
C LEU A 56 -2.16 12.46 0.17
N GLU A 57 -2.73 12.53 -1.04
CA GLU A 57 -2.82 13.77 -1.83
C GLU A 57 -3.66 14.84 -1.10
N ARG A 58 -4.81 14.47 -0.52
CA ARG A 58 -5.63 15.38 0.30
C ARG A 58 -4.87 15.94 1.51
N LYS A 59 -3.93 15.17 2.06
CA LYS A 59 -3.05 15.60 3.16
C LYS A 59 -1.80 16.36 2.67
N GLY A 60 -1.58 16.46 1.36
CA GLY A 60 -0.38 17.05 0.75
C GLY A 60 0.89 16.24 1.04
N LYS A 61 0.75 14.94 1.31
CA LYS A 61 1.84 14.04 1.69
C LYS A 61 2.09 12.98 0.62
N SER A 62 3.29 12.45 0.60
CA SER A 62 3.67 11.27 -0.18
C SER A 62 3.92 10.07 0.74
N LEU A 63 3.89 8.86 0.18
CA LEU A 63 4.09 7.61 0.95
C LEU A 63 5.44 7.58 1.69
N GLU A 64 6.46 8.22 1.12
CA GLU A 64 7.81 8.38 1.68
C GLU A 64 7.91 9.43 2.82
N SER A 65 6.87 10.23 3.01
CA SER A 65 6.84 11.33 4.00
C SER A 65 6.01 11.02 5.26
N ILE A 66 5.24 9.93 5.24
CA ILE A 66 4.37 9.54 6.35
C ILE A 66 5.05 8.50 7.25
N SER A 67 4.65 8.46 8.52
CA SER A 67 5.07 7.40 9.44
C SER A 67 4.28 6.10 9.19
N HIS A 68 4.75 4.99 9.75
CA HIS A 68 4.01 3.72 9.73
C HIS A 68 2.64 3.83 10.42
N GLU A 69 2.56 4.57 11.53
CA GLU A 69 1.28 4.81 12.23
C GLU A 69 0.30 5.58 11.36
N GLU A 70 0.75 6.64 10.68
CA GLU A 70 -0.10 7.39 9.77
C GLU A 70 -0.50 6.56 8.54
N PHE A 71 0.38 5.68 8.06
CA PHE A 71 0.03 4.72 7.00
C PHE A 71 -1.07 3.76 7.49
N ASP A 72 -0.92 3.21 8.69
CA ASP A 72 -1.89 2.28 9.28
C ASP A 72 -3.25 2.96 9.47
N ASP A 73 -3.29 4.21 9.93
CA ASP A 73 -4.54 4.98 10.05
C ASP A 73 -5.23 5.17 8.70
N ILE A 74 -4.46 5.51 7.65
CA ILE A 74 -5.00 5.64 6.28
C ILE A 74 -5.48 4.27 5.77
N ALA A 75 -4.70 3.21 5.98
CA ALA A 75 -5.05 1.86 5.58
C ALA A 75 -6.36 1.39 6.26
N GLN A 76 -6.50 1.64 7.56
CA GLN A 76 -7.73 1.35 8.30
C GLN A 76 -8.92 2.17 7.79
N SER A 77 -8.71 3.45 7.46
CA SER A 77 -9.77 4.32 6.92
C SER A 77 -10.33 3.83 5.58
N VAL A 78 -9.50 3.16 4.77
CA VAL A 78 -9.96 2.53 3.53
C VAL A 78 -10.48 1.11 3.74
N GLY A 79 -10.46 0.59 4.97
CA GLY A 79 -10.99 -0.72 5.34
C GLY A 79 -9.99 -1.87 5.24
N LEU A 80 -8.68 -1.59 5.15
CA LEU A 80 -7.66 -2.62 5.33
C LEU A 80 -7.56 -2.97 6.82
N ARG A 81 -7.50 -4.28 7.11
CA ARG A 81 -7.34 -4.79 8.48
C ARG A 81 -5.95 -5.35 8.64
N ARG A 82 -5.28 -4.94 9.71
CA ARG A 82 -4.00 -5.52 10.09
C ARG A 82 -4.25 -6.97 10.56
N HIS A 83 -3.61 -7.93 9.90
CA HIS A 83 -3.60 -9.30 10.38
C HIS A 83 -2.61 -9.37 11.54
N GLU A 84 -3.10 -9.46 12.77
CA GLU A 84 -2.25 -9.81 13.91
C GLU A 84 -1.92 -11.30 13.83
N PRO A 85 -0.64 -11.69 13.67
CA PRO A 85 -0.30 -13.11 13.75
C PRO A 85 -0.70 -13.64 15.13
N PRO A 86 -1.17 -14.89 15.23
CA PRO A 86 -1.52 -15.49 16.51
C PRO A 86 -0.31 -15.39 17.45
N LYS A 87 -0.51 -14.89 18.68
CA LYS A 87 0.51 -14.90 19.73
C LYS A 87 0.92 -16.36 19.95
N GLN A 88 2.16 -16.67 19.58
CA GLN A 88 2.77 -17.96 19.83
C GLN A 88 3.07 -18.00 21.33
N ASN A 89 2.20 -18.68 22.10
CA ASN A 89 2.46 -19.05 23.49
C ASN A 89 3.34 -20.29 23.55
#